data_AF-A0A0F5VJW7-F1
#
_entry.id   AF-A0A0F5VJW7-F1
#
_cell.length_a   1.000
_cell.length_b   1.000
_cell.length_c   1.000
_cell.angle_alpha   90.00
_cell.angle_beta   90.00
_cell.angle_gamma   90.00
#
_symmetry.space_group_name_H-M   'P 1'
#
loop_
_entity.id
_entity.type
_entity.pdbx_description
1 polymer ?
#
loop_
_entity_poly.entity_id
_entity_poly.type
_entity_poly.pdbx_seq_one_letter_code
_entity_poly.pdbx_strand_id
1 'polypeptide(L)'
;MNLANTPSNGCALSWDADGDGRFDSIELSGSFTAPVRLRLTRSGASYTGQASTDGVTWTTVGTATPSGAAAAQDVGVFMTAANGWTDARGIATFDGFTVT
;
A
#
# COMPACT_ATOMS: atom_id res chain seq x y z
N MET A 1 0.34 7.97 -4.08
CA MET A 1 0.78 7.08 -2.99
C MET A 1 0.42 5.63 -3.31
N ASN A 2 0.96 4.66 -2.56
CA ASN A 2 0.56 3.25 -2.64
C ASN A 2 0.67 2.54 -1.29
N LEU A 3 -0.03 1.41 -1.15
CA LEU A 3 0.11 0.46 -0.05
C LEU A 3 0.28 -0.93 -0.65
N ALA A 4 1.39 -1.61 -0.39
CA ALA A 4 1.71 -2.90 -0.99
C ALA A 4 2.30 -3.88 0.03
N ASN A 5 1.85 -5.13 0.01
CA ASN A 5 2.62 -6.23 0.59
C ASN A 5 3.71 -6.66 -0.38
N THR A 6 4.95 -6.71 0.09
CA THR A 6 6.12 -7.09 -0.70
C THR A 6 6.71 -8.37 -0.14
N PRO A 7 6.98 -9.38 -0.99
CA PRO A 7 7.71 -10.57 -0.56
C PRO A 7 9.05 -10.17 0.09
N SER A 8 9.32 -10.72 1.27
CA SER A 8 10.55 -10.52 2.05
C SER A 8 10.83 -9.11 2.60
N ASN A 9 10.06 -8.08 2.24
CA ASN A 9 10.25 -6.71 2.77
C ASN A 9 9.03 -6.18 3.56
N GLY A 10 7.97 -6.99 3.68
CA GLY A 10 6.78 -6.65 4.47
C GLY A 10 5.81 -5.72 3.74
N CYS A 11 4.93 -5.07 4.50
CA CYS A 11 3.97 -4.13 3.93
C CYS A 11 4.56 -2.72 3.92
N ALA A 12 4.46 -2.04 2.77
CA ALA A 12 5.00 -0.72 2.51
C ALA A 12 3.89 0.27 2.19
N LEU A 13 3.88 1.41 2.88
CA LEU A 13 3.12 2.60 2.53
C LEU A 13 4.10 3.62 1.95
N SER A 14 4.02 3.90 0.64
CA SER A 14 4.88 4.90 -0.01
C SER A 14 4.09 6.08 -0.54
N TRP A 15 4.63 7.29 -0.43
CA TRP A 15 3.97 8.50 -0.89
C TRP A 15 4.95 9.56 -1.39
N ASP A 16 4.37 10.55 -2.04
CA ASP A 16 5.00 11.77 -2.52
C ASP A 16 4.76 12.85 -1.47
N ALA A 17 5.80 13.22 -0.71
CA ALA A 17 5.68 14.16 0.40
C ALA A 17 5.76 15.61 -0.06
N ASP A 18 6.45 15.90 -1.17
CA ASP A 18 6.69 17.26 -1.64
C ASP A 18 5.80 17.68 -2.84
N GLY A 19 5.18 16.72 -3.52
CA GLY A 19 4.25 16.93 -4.62
C GLY A 19 4.94 17.02 -5.99
N ASP A 20 6.17 16.50 -6.13
CA ASP A 20 6.90 16.49 -7.40
C ASP A 20 6.46 15.37 -8.37
N GLY A 21 5.55 14.50 -7.92
CA GLY A 21 5.04 13.36 -8.68
C GLY A 21 5.83 12.06 -8.48
N ARG A 22 6.79 12.01 -7.55
CA ARG A 22 7.58 10.81 -7.22
C ARG A 22 7.36 10.38 -5.78
N PHE A 23 7.51 9.08 -5.53
CA PHE A 23 7.57 8.61 -4.15
C PHE A 23 8.95 8.89 -3.57
N ASP A 24 8.97 9.63 -2.48
CA ASP A 24 10.17 10.05 -1.74
C ASP A 24 10.12 9.60 -0.27
N SER A 25 8.99 9.06 0.17
CA SER A 25 8.71 8.72 1.56
C SER A 25 8.10 7.33 1.66
N ILE A 26 8.48 6.58 2.70
CA ILE A 26 8.04 5.21 2.93
C ILE A 26 7.96 4.87 4.42
N GLU A 27 6.89 4.19 4.82
CA GLU A 27 6.79 3.49 6.10
C GLU A 27 6.62 1.99 5.85
N LEU A 28 7.29 1.19 6.66
CA LEU A 28 7.33 -0.26 6.55
C LEU A 28 6.80 -0.89 7.84
N SER A 29 6.06 -1.98 7.68
CA SER A 29 5.67 -2.86 8.78
C SER A 29 5.95 -4.30 8.39
N GLY A 30 6.03 -5.17 9.40
CA GLY A 30 6.62 -6.51 9.34
C GLY A 30 6.16 -7.42 8.19
N SER A 31 6.71 -8.62 8.14
CA SER A 31 6.38 -9.56 7.08
C SER A 31 4.95 -10.10 7.22
N PHE A 32 4.18 -10.09 6.13
CA PHE A 32 2.86 -10.70 6.05
C PHE A 32 2.88 -11.85 5.04
N THR A 33 2.39 -13.02 5.46
CA THR A 33 2.23 -14.19 4.57
C THR A 33 0.85 -14.16 3.93
N ALA A 34 0.79 -14.36 2.61
CA ALA A 34 -0.47 -14.42 1.88
C ALA A 34 -1.38 -15.57 2.39
N PRO A 35 -2.72 -15.36 2.43
CA PRO A 35 -3.44 -14.16 1.99
C PRO A 35 -3.29 -12.98 2.98
N VAL A 36 -3.19 -11.76 2.44
CA VAL A 36 -3.09 -10.52 3.23
C VAL A 36 -4.19 -9.56 2.81
N ARG A 37 -4.92 -9.02 3.77
CA ARG A 37 -5.86 -7.92 3.54
C ARG A 37 -5.15 -6.59 3.76
N LEU A 38 -5.32 -5.68 2.81
CA LEU A 38 -4.84 -4.31 2.89
C LEU A 38 -6.02 -3.37 3.08
N ARG A 39 -5.84 -2.35 3.91
CA ARG A 39 -6.82 -1.28 4.12
C ARG A 39 -6.11 0.06 4.08
N LEU A 40 -6.67 0.98 3.30
CA LEU A 40 -6.26 2.38 3.27
C LEU A 40 -7.43 3.23 3.72
N THR A 41 -7.28 3.94 4.83
CA THR A 41 -8.32 4.82 5.36
C THR A 41 -7.90 6.27 5.13
N ARG A 42 -8.73 7.04 4.42
CA ARG A 42 -8.53 8.48 4.25
C ARG A 42 -9.35 9.25 5.28
N SER A 43 -8.72 10.20 5.97
CA SER A 43 -9.36 11.18 6.84
C SER A 43 -8.79 12.57 6.53
N GLY A 44 -9.55 13.37 5.78
CA GLY A 44 -9.06 14.64 5.23
C GLY A 44 -7.86 14.43 4.29
N ALA A 45 -6.72 15.00 4.66
CA ALA A 45 -5.45 14.86 3.94
C ALA A 45 -4.61 13.65 4.39
N SER A 46 -4.99 13.00 5.49
CA SER A 46 -4.23 11.88 6.05
C SER A 46 -4.74 10.55 5.52
N TYR A 47 -3.81 9.64 5.24
CA TYR A 47 -4.05 8.29 4.76
C TYR A 47 -3.34 7.29 5.66
N THR A 48 -4.10 6.47 6.37
CA THR A 48 -3.56 5.42 7.23
C THR A 48 -3.58 4.08 6.50
N GLY A 49 -2.40 3.50 6.28
CA GLY A 49 -2.23 2.18 5.67
C GLY A 49 -2.16 1.09 6.73
N GLN A 50 -2.89 -0.01 6.52
CA GLN A 50 -2.96 -1.13 7.45
C GLN A 50 -2.97 -2.47 6.71
N ALA A 51 -2.45 -3.50 7.37
CA ALA A 51 -2.41 -4.86 6.85
C ALA A 51 -2.91 -5.88 7.91
N SER A 52 -3.47 -6.99 7.45
CA SER A 52 -4.04 -8.04 8.29
C SER A 52 -3.92 -9.41 7.62
N THR A 53 -3.63 -10.45 8.41
CA THR A 53 -3.62 -11.86 7.96
C THR A 53 -4.91 -12.62 8.30
N ASP A 54 -5.75 -12.09 9.18
CA ASP A 54 -7.00 -12.72 9.65
C ASP A 54 -8.26 -11.91 9.29
N GLY A 55 -8.09 -10.69 8.78
CA GLY A 55 -9.17 -9.75 8.49
C GLY A 55 -9.81 -9.10 9.73
N VAL A 56 -9.34 -9.42 10.93
CA VAL A 56 -9.89 -8.96 12.21
C VAL A 56 -8.89 -8.07 12.94
N THR A 57 -7.65 -8.54 13.06
CA THR A 57 -6.54 -7.84 13.69
C THR A 57 -5.79 -7.04 12.64
N TRP A 58 -5.70 -5.73 12.80
CA TRP A 58 -5.06 -4.84 11.84
C TRP A 58 -3.80 -4.23 12.40
N THR A 59 -2.68 -4.46 11.73
CA THR A 59 -1.41 -3.80 12.01
C THR A 59 -1.34 -2.52 11.21
N THR A 60 -1.14 -1.38 11.88
CA THR A 60 -0.86 -0.12 11.20
C THR A 60 0.53 -0.20 10.57
N VAL A 61 0.59 0.05 9.27
CA VAL A 61 1.84 0.19 8.51
C VAL A 61 2.37 1.61 8.68
N GLY A 62 1.46 2.58 8.57
CA GLY A 62 1.84 3.97 8.58
C GLY A 62 0.71 4.97 8.42
N THR A 63 1.01 6.25 8.55
CA THR A 63 0.10 7.36 8.21
C THR A 63 0.82 8.41 7.39
N ALA A 64 0.34 8.63 6.17
CA ALA A 64 0.92 9.55 5.21
C ALA A 64 0.02 10.77 4.99
N THR A 65 0.64 11.91 4.69
CA THR A 65 -0.02 13.14 4.26
C THR A 65 0.60 13.60 2.94
N PRO A 66 0.28 12.95 1.81
CA PRO A 66 0.87 13.30 0.52
C PRO A 66 0.52 14.74 0.11
N SER A 67 1.52 15.45 -0.42
CA SER A 67 1.30 16.78 -0.99
C SER A 67 0.51 16.66 -2.30
N GLY A 68 -0.28 17.69 -2.63
CA GLY A 68 -0.99 17.78 -3.91
C GLY A 68 -2.15 16.79 -4.12
N ALA A 69 -2.53 15.97 -3.12
CA ALA A 69 -3.68 15.07 -3.25
C ALA A 69 -4.98 15.87 -3.40
N ALA A 70 -5.65 15.71 -4.55
CA ALA A 70 -6.92 16.40 -4.81
C ALA A 70 -8.07 15.85 -3.95
N ALA A 71 -9.18 16.58 -3.91
CA ALA A 71 -10.37 16.17 -3.16
C ALA A 71 -10.91 14.82 -3.65
N ALA A 72 -11.05 14.65 -4.97
CA ALA A 72 -11.34 13.37 -5.61
C ALA A 72 -10.04 12.68 -6.04
N GLN A 73 -9.95 11.38 -5.83
CA GLN A 73 -8.80 10.54 -6.20
C GLN A 73 -9.32 9.23 -6.77
N ASP A 74 -8.61 8.67 -7.73
CA ASP A 74 -8.84 7.29 -8.17
C ASP A 74 -8.22 6.32 -7.17
N VAL A 75 -8.84 5.15 -7.02
CA VAL A 75 -8.35 4.07 -6.17
C VAL A 75 -8.51 2.74 -6.89
N GLY A 76 -7.52 1.87 -6.72
CA GLY A 76 -7.51 0.56 -7.35
C GLY A 76 -6.49 -0.37 -6.74
N VAL A 77 -6.49 -1.61 -7.23
CA VAL A 77 -5.51 -2.64 -6.89
C VAL A 77 -4.42 -2.69 -7.95
N PHE A 78 -3.19 -3.03 -7.55
CA PHE A 78 -2.06 -3.09 -8.44
C PHE A 78 -1.09 -4.19 -8.04
N MET A 79 -0.27 -4.63 -8.99
CA MET A 79 0.87 -5.50 -8.77
C MET A 79 2.03 -5.00 -9.62
N THR A 80 3.24 -5.07 -9.07
CA THR A 80 4.47 -4.76 -9.79
C THR A 80 5.48 -5.90 -9.63
N ALA A 81 6.09 -6.34 -10.71
CA ALA A 81 7.28 -7.20 -10.69
C ALA A 81 8.55 -6.33 -10.70
N ALA A 82 8.80 -5.63 -9.58
CA ALA A 82 9.90 -4.66 -9.48
C ALA A 82 11.30 -5.30 -9.45
N ASN A 83 11.38 -6.62 -9.19
CA ASN A 83 12.60 -7.43 -9.21
C ASN A 83 12.98 -7.90 -10.64
N GLY A 84 12.88 -7.01 -11.62
CA GLY A 84 13.04 -7.31 -13.05
C GLY A 84 14.45 -7.72 -13.49
N TRP A 85 15.43 -7.71 -12.58
CA TRP A 85 16.78 -8.26 -12.80
C TRP A 85 16.85 -9.78 -12.62
N THR A 86 15.71 -10.45 -12.42
CA THR A 86 15.59 -11.92 -12.32
C THR A 86 14.52 -12.43 -13.26
N ASP A 87 14.55 -13.73 -13.59
CA ASP A 87 13.47 -14.39 -14.35
C ASP A 87 12.23 -14.71 -13.51
N ALA A 88 12.19 -14.27 -12.25
CA ALA A 88 11.09 -14.54 -11.35
C ALA A 88 9.81 -13.82 -11.81
N ARG A 89 8.72 -14.57 -11.94
CA ARG A 89 7.40 -14.02 -12.26
C ARG A 89 6.57 -13.89 -10.99
N GLY A 90 5.96 -12.73 -10.81
CA GLY A 90 4.93 -12.55 -9.78
C GLY A 90 3.55 -12.85 -10.36
N ILE A 91 2.69 -13.48 -9.56
CA ILE A 91 1.26 -13.58 -9.81
C ILE A 91 0.57 -13.08 -8.55
N ALA A 92 -0.39 -12.17 -8.70
CA ALA A 92 -1.24 -11.70 -7.62
C ALA A 92 -2.70 -11.94 -7.99
N THR A 93 -3.45 -12.53 -7.07
CA THR A 93 -4.91 -12.63 -7.16
C THR A 93 -5.49 -11.63 -6.17
N PHE A 94 -6.41 -10.80 -6.64
CA PHE A 94 -7.13 -9.83 -5.82
C PHE A 94 -8.57 -10.29 -5.64
N ASP A 95 -9.06 -10.20 -4.40
CA ASP A 95 -10.47 -10.38 -4.06
C ASP A 95 -10.92 -9.28 -3.10
N GLY A 96 -12.23 -9.17 -2.88
CA GLY A 96 -12.79 -8.34 -1.80
C GLY A 96 -12.51 -6.83 -1.92
N PHE A 97 -12.20 -6.31 -3.11
CA PHE A 97 -11.99 -4.88 -3.30
C PHE A 97 -13.29 -4.10 -3.09
N THR A 98 -13.28 -3.21 -2.11
CA THR A 98 -14.40 -2.32 -1.79
C THR A 98 -13.91 -0.89 -1.54
N VAL A 99 -14.78 0.07 -1.84
CA VAL A 99 -14.58 1.50 -1.55
C VAL A 99 -15.86 1.98 -0.85
N THR A 100 -15.70 2.72 0.25
CA THR A 100 -16.79 3.17 1.11
C THR A 100 -16.61 4.62 1.51
#